data_AF-A0A2D3L7T8-F1
#
_entry.id   AF-A0A2D3L7T8-F1
#
_cell.length_a   1.000
_cell.length_b   1.000
_cell.length_c   1.000
_cell.angle_alpha   90.00
_cell.angle_beta   90.00
_cell.angle_gamma   90.00
#
_symmetry.space_group_name_H-M   'P 1'
#
loop_
_entity.id
_entity.type
_entity.pdbx_description
1 polymer ?
#
loop_
_entity_poly.entity_id
_entity_poly.type
_entity_poly.pdbx_seq_one_letter_code
_entity_poly.pdbx_strand_id
1 'polypeptide(L)'
;MGTKMKILLRLLFLFIPFTLQAQSDWVKEAKGVALCECIKQMNMLADSTTVIIKDYSISYFIQMTDLPPQLTMEVVAYVKEHYKDYISIPQEIGGNMIGLSCWEFYHSKALDDNIRKIVSRYKPVRISKGRTNKRQKHK
;
A
#
# COMPACT_ATOMS: atom_id res chain seq x y z
N MET A 1 13.03 -11.48 41.95
CA MET A 1 13.11 -10.62 40.73
C MET A 1 13.29 -9.17 41.16
N GLY A 2 14.47 -8.58 40.95
CA GLY A 2 14.77 -7.21 41.40
C GLY A 2 13.90 -6.17 40.71
N THR A 3 13.62 -5.05 41.39
CA THR A 3 12.72 -3.97 40.95
C THR A 3 13.07 -3.44 39.55
N LYS A 4 14.37 -3.40 39.20
CA LYS A 4 14.87 -3.06 37.85
C LYS A 4 14.41 -4.04 36.77
N MET A 5 14.37 -5.34 37.06
CA MET A 5 13.93 -6.38 36.12
C MET A 5 12.41 -6.35 35.89
N LYS A 6 11.64 -5.99 36.93
CA LYS A 6 10.19 -5.78 36.81
C LYS A 6 9.86 -4.55 35.95
N ILE A 7 10.63 -3.47 36.08
CA ILE A 7 10.49 -2.26 35.25
C ILE A 7 10.86 -2.56 33.80
N LEU A 8 11.99 -3.24 33.55
CA LEU A 8 12.40 -3.63 32.21
C LEU A 8 11.35 -4.51 31.52
N LEU A 9 10.78 -5.48 32.25
CA LEU A 9 9.73 -6.36 31.72
C LEU A 9 8.45 -5.56 31.38
N ARG A 10 8.03 -4.64 32.25
CA ARG A 10 6.87 -3.76 31.99
C ARG A 10 7.09 -2.85 30.78
N LEU A 11 8.30 -2.34 30.60
CA LEU A 11 8.67 -1.55 29.42
C LEU A 11 8.56 -2.42 28.16
N LEU A 12 9.17 -3.61 28.14
CA LEU A 12 9.06 -4.55 27.00
C LEU A 12 7.60 -4.83 26.60
N PHE A 13 6.71 -5.09 27.56
CA PHE A 13 5.29 -5.31 27.28
C PHE A 13 4.57 -4.07 26.72
N LEU A 14 5.02 -2.86 27.01
CA LEU A 14 4.46 -1.63 26.44
C LEU A 14 4.98 -1.33 25.02
N PHE A 15 6.21 -1.72 24.67
CA PHE A 15 6.77 -1.37 23.36
C PHE A 15 6.41 -2.36 22.25
N ILE A 16 6.27 -3.66 22.54
CA ILE A 16 5.99 -4.72 21.56
C ILE A 16 4.64 -4.55 20.82
N PRO A 17 3.49 -4.26 21.48
CA PRO A 17 2.22 -4.16 20.76
C PRO A 17 2.16 -2.95 19.82
N PHE A 18 2.84 -1.85 20.16
CA PHE A 18 2.89 -0.65 19.31
C PHE A 18 3.68 -0.86 18.03
N THR A 19 4.80 -1.59 18.08
CA THR A 19 5.59 -1.87 16.86
C THR A 19 4.84 -2.84 15.94
N LEU A 20 4.10 -3.80 16.52
CA LEU A 20 3.28 -4.73 15.76
C LEU A 20 2.10 -4.01 15.05
N GLN A 21 1.42 -3.10 15.77
CA GLN A 21 0.35 -2.29 15.19
C GLN A 21 0.86 -1.40 14.05
N ALA A 22 1.98 -0.70 14.26
CA ALA A 22 2.58 0.15 13.24
C ALA A 22 2.98 -0.63 11.97
N GLN A 23 3.49 -1.86 12.14
CA GLN A 23 3.80 -2.74 11.01
C GLN A 23 2.54 -3.19 10.27
N SER A 24 1.45 -3.49 11.01
CA SER A 24 0.15 -3.80 10.42
C SER A 24 -0.43 -2.62 9.63
N ASP A 25 -0.31 -1.41 10.14
CA ASP A 25 -0.76 -0.19 9.46
C ASP A 25 0.06 0.06 8.17
N TRP A 26 1.39 -0.15 8.22
CA TRP A 26 2.24 -0.07 7.03
C TRP A 26 1.89 -1.12 5.97
N VAL A 27 1.57 -2.36 6.36
CA VAL A 27 1.08 -3.37 5.41
C VAL A 27 -0.22 -2.91 4.74
N LYS A 28 -1.15 -2.34 5.51
CA LYS A 28 -2.41 -1.82 4.98
C LYS A 28 -2.18 -0.66 4.00
N GLU A 29 -1.34 0.30 4.34
CA GLU A 29 -1.01 1.42 3.45
C GLU A 29 -0.28 0.96 2.19
N ALA A 30 0.65 0.01 2.32
CA ALA A 30 1.39 -0.55 1.18
C ALA A 30 0.44 -1.29 0.22
N LYS A 31 -0.58 -1.99 0.74
CA LYS A 31 -1.66 -2.54 -0.09
C LYS A 31 -2.49 -1.45 -0.79
N GLY A 32 -2.70 -0.31 -0.14
CA GLY A 32 -3.34 0.86 -0.76
C GLY A 32 -2.53 1.43 -1.92
N VAL A 33 -1.21 1.59 -1.74
CA VAL A 33 -0.28 1.95 -2.82
C VAL A 33 -0.38 0.95 -3.97
N ALA A 34 -0.38 -0.35 -3.67
CA ALA A 34 -0.46 -1.39 -4.68
C ALA A 34 -1.76 -1.34 -5.50
N LEU A 35 -2.90 -1.13 -4.83
CA LEU A 35 -4.20 -0.99 -5.49
C LEU A 35 -4.22 0.23 -6.42
N CYS A 36 -3.81 1.40 -5.92
CA CYS A 36 -3.84 2.63 -6.71
C CYS A 36 -2.89 2.56 -7.91
N GLU A 37 -1.70 1.96 -7.76
CA GLU A 37 -0.80 1.77 -8.90
C GLU A 37 -1.35 0.74 -9.89
N CYS A 38 -1.99 -0.34 -9.42
CA CYS A 38 -2.61 -1.33 -10.30
C CYS A 38 -3.69 -0.69 -11.17
N ILE A 39 -4.61 0.09 -10.57
CA ILE A 39 -5.66 0.81 -11.30
C ILE A 39 -5.05 1.74 -12.35
N LYS A 40 -4.01 2.50 -11.99
CA LYS A 40 -3.30 3.36 -12.94
C LYS A 40 -2.71 2.55 -14.11
N GLN A 41 -2.03 1.45 -13.85
CA GLN A 41 -1.43 0.62 -14.89
C GLN A 41 -2.51 0.03 -15.81
N MET A 42 -3.63 -0.43 -15.25
CA MET A 42 -4.77 -0.96 -16.02
C MET A 42 -5.45 0.12 -16.87
N ASN A 43 -5.65 1.33 -16.32
CA ASN A 43 -6.16 2.48 -17.08
C ASN A 43 -5.22 2.84 -18.23
N MET A 44 -3.89 2.84 -18.01
CA MET A 44 -2.92 3.10 -19.10
C MET A 44 -3.02 2.09 -20.25
N LEU A 45 -3.32 0.82 -19.94
CA LEU A 45 -3.52 -0.20 -20.98
C LEU A 45 -4.83 -0.01 -21.73
N ALA A 46 -5.93 0.27 -21.02
CA ALA A 46 -7.25 0.44 -21.61
C ALA A 46 -7.34 1.73 -22.43
N ASP A 47 -6.80 2.83 -21.92
CA ASP A 47 -6.82 4.16 -22.52
C ASP A 47 -5.63 4.37 -23.49
N SER A 48 -5.09 3.31 -24.11
CA SER A 48 -3.89 3.35 -24.96
C SER A 48 -3.96 4.34 -26.15
N THR A 49 -5.16 4.86 -26.45
CA THR A 49 -5.40 5.91 -27.46
C THR A 49 -5.29 7.34 -26.92
N THR A 50 -5.22 7.53 -25.60
CA THR A 50 -5.08 8.84 -24.95
C THR A 50 -3.74 8.93 -24.23
N VAL A 51 -2.99 10.00 -24.48
CA VAL A 51 -1.66 10.24 -23.87
C VAL A 51 -1.78 10.59 -22.38
N ILE A 52 -2.99 10.89 -21.88
CA ILE A 52 -3.22 11.49 -20.56
C ILE A 52 -3.96 10.50 -19.66
N ILE A 53 -3.24 9.99 -18.65
CA ILE A 53 -3.83 9.23 -17.53
C ILE A 53 -4.72 10.17 -16.72
N LYS A 54 -5.98 9.76 -16.50
CA LYS A 54 -6.95 10.54 -15.70
C LYS A 54 -7.03 10.09 -14.24
N ASP A 55 -6.46 8.94 -13.90
CA ASP A 55 -6.39 8.46 -12.52
C ASP A 55 -5.13 8.96 -11.81
N TYR A 56 -5.31 9.96 -10.95
CA TYR A 56 -4.27 10.52 -10.10
C TYR A 56 -4.26 9.94 -8.68
N SER A 57 -5.09 8.94 -8.38
CA SER A 57 -5.26 8.42 -7.01
C SER A 57 -3.94 8.03 -6.37
N ILE A 58 -3.03 7.40 -7.12
CA ILE A 58 -1.71 7.01 -6.60
C ILE A 58 -0.86 8.22 -6.18
N SER A 59 -0.85 9.33 -6.93
CA SER A 59 -0.04 10.50 -6.58
C SER A 59 -0.56 11.20 -5.32
N TYR A 60 -1.89 11.23 -5.13
CA TYR A 60 -2.49 11.71 -3.90
C TYR A 60 -2.26 10.74 -2.74
N PHE A 61 -2.36 9.44 -2.97
CA PHE A 61 -2.12 8.42 -1.94
C PHE A 61 -0.70 8.52 -1.39
N ILE A 62 0.31 8.64 -2.26
CA ILE A 62 1.72 8.81 -1.89
C ILE A 62 1.95 10.07 -1.04
N GLN A 63 1.19 11.13 -1.24
CA GLN A 63 1.30 12.35 -0.43
C GLN A 63 0.67 12.20 0.97
N MET A 64 -0.26 11.27 1.14
CA MET A 64 -1.02 11.09 2.39
C MET A 64 -0.53 9.92 3.26
N THR A 65 0.24 8.99 2.68
CA THR A 65 0.73 7.79 3.37
C THR A 65 1.88 8.12 4.33
N ASP A 66 1.94 7.38 5.45
CA ASP A 66 3.03 7.42 6.43
C ASP A 66 4.21 6.51 6.00
N LEU A 67 4.15 5.87 4.82
CA LEU A 67 5.20 4.98 4.31
C LEU A 67 6.47 5.76 3.90
N PRO A 68 7.66 5.21 4.17
CA PRO A 68 8.91 5.74 3.61
C PRO A 68 8.89 5.76 2.07
N PRO A 69 9.44 6.80 1.41
CA PRO A 69 9.47 6.88 -0.06
C PRO A 69 10.08 5.65 -0.73
N GLN A 70 11.16 5.09 -0.18
CA GLN A 70 11.81 3.88 -0.73
C GLN A 70 10.90 2.66 -0.67
N LEU A 71 10.17 2.48 0.44
CA LEU A 71 9.19 1.40 0.58
C LEU A 71 8.08 1.54 -0.47
N THR A 72 7.54 2.75 -0.63
CA THR A 72 6.54 3.07 -1.65
C THR A 72 7.04 2.76 -3.06
N MET A 73 8.28 3.14 -3.39
CA MET A 73 8.88 2.84 -4.70
C MET A 73 9.04 1.34 -4.94
N GLU A 74 9.43 0.56 -3.93
CA GLU A 74 9.52 -0.91 -4.05
C GLU A 74 8.15 -1.55 -4.31
N VAL A 75 7.10 -1.09 -3.62
CA VAL A 75 5.73 -1.56 -3.87
C VAL A 75 5.29 -1.24 -5.30
N VAL A 76 5.52 0.00 -5.76
CA VAL A 76 5.20 0.42 -7.13
C VAL A 76 5.96 -0.42 -8.16
N ALA A 77 7.25 -0.70 -7.93
CA ALA A 77 8.04 -1.53 -8.83
C ALA A 77 7.47 -2.96 -8.93
N TYR A 78 7.16 -3.58 -7.80
CA TYR A 78 6.53 -4.90 -7.75
C TYR A 78 5.21 -4.93 -8.54
N VAL A 79 4.35 -3.92 -8.34
CA VAL A 79 3.05 -3.85 -9.03
C VAL A 79 3.26 -3.77 -10.54
N LYS A 80 4.16 -2.91 -11.02
CA LYS A 80 4.45 -2.75 -12.45
C LYS A 80 4.95 -4.02 -13.12
N GLU A 81 5.65 -4.87 -12.37
CA GLU A 81 6.16 -6.15 -12.86
C GLU A 81 5.06 -7.21 -12.95
N HIS A 82 4.11 -7.24 -12.00
CA HIS A 82 3.21 -8.38 -11.82
C HIS A 82 1.72 -8.11 -12.11
N TYR A 83 1.28 -6.86 -12.28
CA TYR A 83 -0.15 -6.56 -12.45
C TYR A 83 -0.79 -7.25 -13.68
N LYS A 84 0.01 -7.51 -14.72
CA LYS A 84 -0.45 -8.09 -15.98
C LYS A 84 -0.93 -9.53 -15.85
N ASP A 85 -0.43 -10.25 -14.85
CA ASP A 85 -0.81 -11.65 -14.59
C ASP A 85 -2.27 -11.79 -14.15
N TYR A 86 -2.93 -10.67 -13.84
CA TYR A 86 -4.30 -10.60 -13.30
C TYR A 86 -5.25 -9.85 -14.25
N ILE A 87 -4.85 -9.62 -15.51
CA ILE A 87 -5.73 -8.98 -16.49
C ILE A 87 -6.85 -9.94 -16.86
N SER A 88 -8.07 -9.56 -16.50
CA SER A 88 -9.31 -10.22 -16.94
C SER A 88 -9.71 -9.75 -18.35
N ILE A 89 -10.35 -10.63 -19.12
CA ILE A 89 -10.79 -10.36 -20.50
C ILE A 89 -12.31 -10.17 -20.53
N PRO A 90 -12.83 -9.02 -21.03
CA PRO A 90 -14.26 -8.79 -21.14
C PRO A 90 -14.86 -9.63 -22.28
N GLN A 91 -16.09 -10.11 -22.08
CA GLN A 91 -16.86 -10.74 -23.16
C GLN A 91 -17.56 -9.71 -24.06
N GLU A 92 -17.73 -8.49 -23.56
CA GLU A 92 -18.41 -7.40 -24.26
C GLU A 92 -17.42 -6.59 -25.11
N ILE A 93 -17.78 -6.31 -26.37
CA ILE A 93 -16.98 -5.48 -27.27
C ILE A 93 -16.89 -4.06 -26.73
N GLY A 94 -15.67 -3.55 -26.56
CA GLY A 94 -15.41 -2.22 -26.01
C GLY A 94 -15.51 -2.13 -24.48
N GLY A 95 -15.85 -3.23 -23.80
CA GLY A 95 -15.77 -3.31 -22.35
C GLY A 95 -14.32 -3.33 -21.85
N ASN A 96 -14.12 -3.01 -20.56
CA ASN A 96 -12.87 -3.27 -19.85
C ASN A 96 -13.16 -4.01 -18.55
N MET A 97 -12.16 -4.72 -18.03
CA MET A 97 -12.26 -5.49 -16.78
C MET A 97 -11.36 -4.92 -15.69
N ILE A 98 -11.12 -3.60 -15.69
CA ILE A 98 -10.14 -2.96 -14.79
C ILE A 98 -10.50 -3.24 -13.33
N GLY A 99 -11.76 -3.07 -12.97
CA GLY A 99 -12.24 -3.31 -11.60
C GLY A 99 -12.01 -4.75 -11.13
N LEU A 100 -12.36 -5.74 -11.97
CA LEU A 100 -12.15 -7.15 -11.64
C LEU A 100 -10.65 -7.50 -11.57
N SER A 101 -9.87 -7.05 -12.55
CA SER A 101 -8.44 -7.33 -12.61
C SER A 101 -7.70 -6.77 -11.39
N CYS A 102 -8.02 -5.54 -10.98
CA CYS A 102 -7.46 -4.93 -9.78
C CYS A 102 -7.91 -5.65 -8.50
N TRP A 103 -9.17 -6.11 -8.45
CA TRP A 103 -9.69 -6.87 -7.33
C TRP A 103 -8.98 -8.20 -7.15
N GLU A 104 -8.79 -8.96 -8.23
CA GLU A 104 -8.08 -10.24 -8.24
C GLU A 104 -6.63 -10.06 -7.81
N PHE A 105 -5.93 -9.07 -8.35
CA PHE A 105 -4.57 -8.75 -7.94
C PHE A 105 -4.48 -8.37 -6.46
N TYR A 106 -5.37 -7.50 -5.98
CA TYR A 106 -5.41 -7.03 -4.59
C TYR A 106 -5.64 -8.16 -3.58
N HIS A 107 -6.45 -9.16 -3.95
CA HIS A 107 -6.74 -10.34 -3.11
C HIS A 107 -5.74 -11.49 -3.27
N SER A 108 -4.77 -11.37 -4.17
CA SER A 108 -3.81 -12.43 -4.41
C SER A 108 -2.91 -12.69 -3.20
N LYS A 109 -2.65 -13.97 -2.90
CA LYS A 109 -1.68 -14.38 -1.89
C LYS A 109 -0.27 -13.87 -2.23
N ALA A 110 0.07 -13.86 -3.52
CA ALA A 110 1.35 -13.36 -4.01
C ALA A 110 1.58 -11.89 -3.64
N LEU A 111 0.56 -11.03 -3.80
CA LEU A 111 0.65 -9.64 -3.36
C LEU A 111 0.78 -9.54 -1.84
N ASP A 112 -0.05 -10.24 -1.06
CA ASP A 112 0.02 -10.17 0.41
C ASP A 112 1.40 -10.57 0.94
N ASP A 113 1.94 -11.70 0.47
CA ASP A 113 3.25 -12.22 0.87
C ASP A 113 4.37 -11.23 0.51
N ASN A 114 4.35 -10.68 -0.71
CA ASN A 114 5.38 -9.73 -1.15
C ASN A 114 5.28 -8.38 -0.44
N ILE A 115 4.09 -7.85 -0.19
CA ILE A 115 3.92 -6.63 0.60
C ILE A 115 4.47 -6.82 2.01
N ARG A 116 4.15 -7.93 2.67
CA ARG A 116 4.71 -8.24 4.00
C ARG A 116 6.22 -8.35 3.97
N LYS A 117 6.77 -9.02 2.94
CA LYS A 117 8.22 -9.13 2.74
C LYS A 117 8.88 -7.77 2.56
N ILE A 118 8.34 -6.92 1.69
CA ILE A 118 8.81 -5.54 1.47
C ILE A 118 8.78 -4.77 2.78
N VAL A 119 7.62 -4.69 3.43
CA VAL A 119 7.43 -3.94 4.69
C VAL A 119 8.36 -4.44 5.79
N SER A 120 8.63 -5.74 5.88
CA SER A 120 9.52 -6.31 6.90
C SER A 120 10.98 -5.84 6.81
N ARG A 121 11.42 -5.39 5.62
CA ARG A 121 12.76 -4.80 5.44
C ARG A 121 12.90 -3.42 6.07
N TYR A 122 11.78 -2.77 6.35
CA TYR A 122 11.72 -1.44 6.91
C TYR A 122 11.32 -1.50 8.38
N LYS A 123 11.95 -0.66 9.20
CA LYS A 123 11.55 -0.48 10.60
C LYS A 123 10.68 0.77 10.72
N PRO A 124 9.52 0.70 11.40
CA PRO A 124 8.75 1.89 11.75
C PRO A 124 9.64 2.87 12.54
N VAL A 125 10.08 3.95 11.89
CA VAL A 125 10.75 5.04 12.59
C VAL A 125 9.67 5.82 13.31
N ARG A 126 9.89 6.10 14.61
CA ARG A 126 9.02 6.98 15.38
C ARG A 126 9.05 8.37 14.77
N ILE A 127 8.07 8.68 13.93
CA ILE A 127 7.75 10.05 13.59
C ILE A 127 6.69 10.48 14.59
N SER A 128 7.06 11.37 15.53
CA SER A 128 6.09 12.08 16.36
C SER A 128 5.12 12.77 15.43
N LYS A 129 3.84 12.37 15.44
CA LYS A 129 2.80 12.92 14.56
C LYS A 129 2.60 14.42 14.86
N GLY A 130 3.36 15.24 14.15
CA GLY A 130 3.08 16.65 13.93
C GLY A 130 2.72 16.84 12.46
N ARG A 131 1.52 16.41 12.06
CA ARG A 131 0.91 16.84 10.79
C ARG A 131 -0.60 16.69 10.85
N THR A 132 -1.24 17.82 11.16
CA THR A 132 -2.64 18.09 10.84
C THR A 132 -2.78 18.26 9.34
N ASN A 133 -3.14 17.20 8.62
CA ASN A 133 -3.89 17.37 7.39
C ASN A 133 -5.25 16.71 7.60
N LYS A 134 -6.20 17.53 8.06
CA LYS A 134 -7.61 17.21 7.96
C LYS A 134 -7.86 16.75 6.54
N ARG A 135 -8.35 15.53 6.36
CA ARG A 135 -9.07 15.10 5.16
C ARG A 135 -9.97 16.27 4.76
N GLN A 136 -9.60 17.02 3.72
CA GLN A 136 -10.55 17.90 3.08
C GLN A 136 -11.55 16.95 2.41
N LYS A 137 -12.63 16.66 3.15
CA LYS A 137 -13.86 16.18 2.52
C LYS A 137 -14.27 17.30 1.58
N HIS A 138 -14.07 17.11 0.28
CA HIS A 138 -14.76 17.92 -0.71
C HIS A 138 -16.26 17.78 -0.42
N LYS A 139 -16.88 18.90 -0.05
CA LYS A 139 -18.34 19.05 0.01
C LYS A 139 -18.86 19.17 -1.42
#